data_AF-A0A1F8YMC7-F1
#
_entry.id   AF-A0A1F8YMC7-F1
#
_cell.length_a   1.000
_cell.length_b   1.000
_cell.length_c   1.000
_cell.angle_alpha   90.00
_cell.angle_beta   90.00
_cell.angle_gamma   90.00
#
_symmetry.space_group_name_H-M   'P 1'
#
loop_
_entity.id
_entity.type
_entity.pdbx_description
1 polymer ?
#
loop_
_entity_poly.entity_id
_entity_poly.type
_entity_poly.pdbx_seq_one_letter_code
_entity_poly.pdbx_strand_id
1 'polypeptide(L)'
;MAILHPKVTVRGTIHAAVTLFFWCLFVYWWLRVIPQTSARDAVGAIVLIALTILATTVLTLVWVRYNVAIFRRKGPRKGLPPVSEECDADRLGRGLDHPGYDSLKRSRAVVVSCEGERKSFSVPRSV
;
A
#
# COMPACT_ATOMS: atom_id res chain seq x y z
N MET A 1 9.88 -28.70 -2.13
CA MET A 1 9.35 -27.39 -2.59
C MET A 1 7.84 -27.57 -2.74
N ALA A 2 7.07 -27.32 -1.68
CA ALA A 2 5.62 -27.53 -1.69
C ALA A 2 4.94 -26.31 -2.33
N ILE A 3 4.35 -26.50 -3.51
CA ILE A 3 3.54 -25.48 -4.17
C ILE A 3 2.22 -25.41 -3.38
N LEU A 4 2.13 -24.43 -2.48
CA LEU A 4 0.91 -24.17 -1.73
C LEU A 4 -0.13 -23.60 -2.70
N HIS A 5 -1.08 -24.43 -3.13
CA HIS A 5 -2.20 -23.94 -3.93
C HIS A 5 -3.05 -23.01 -3.06
N PRO A 6 -3.25 -21.73 -3.45
CA PRO A 6 -4.12 -20.83 -2.71
C PRO A 6 -5.52 -21.43 -2.66
N LYS A 7 -6.09 -21.58 -1.47
CA LYS A 7 -7.47 -22.05 -1.31
C LYS A 7 -8.40 -21.04 -1.99
N VAL A 8 -9.13 -21.49 -2.99
CA VAL A 8 -10.12 -20.67 -3.70
C VAL A 8 -11.30 -20.44 -2.76
N THR A 9 -11.31 -19.27 -2.11
CA THR A 9 -12.41 -18.85 -1.25
C THR A 9 -13.53 -18.24 -2.12
N VAL A 10 -14.80 -18.50 -1.80
CA VAL A 10 -15.97 -17.92 -2.50
C VAL A 10 -15.86 -16.39 -2.62
N ARG A 11 -15.41 -15.72 -1.56
CA ARG A 11 -15.13 -14.28 -1.55
C ARG A 11 -14.08 -13.88 -2.60
N GLY A 12 -13.03 -14.68 -2.77
CA GLY A 12 -11.97 -14.45 -3.76
C GLY A 12 -12.48 -14.61 -5.18
N THR A 13 -13.29 -15.64 -5.44
CA THR A 13 -13.91 -15.88 -6.75
C THR A 13 -14.88 -14.77 -7.13
N ILE A 14 -15.75 -14.35 -6.19
CA ILE A 14 -16.67 -13.22 -6.42
C ILE A 14 -15.87 -11.95 -6.69
N HIS A 15 -14.84 -11.68 -5.90
CA HIS A 15 -13.99 -10.51 -6.11
C HIS A 15 -13.36 -10.53 -7.50
N ALA A 16 -12.77 -11.66 -7.92
CA ALA A 16 -12.17 -11.81 -9.24
C ALA A 16 -13.19 -11.62 -10.38
N ALA A 17 -14.40 -12.19 -10.24
CA ALA A 17 -15.47 -12.05 -11.23
C ALA A 17 -15.93 -10.59 -11.36
N VAL A 18 -16.12 -9.90 -10.24
CA VAL A 18 -16.48 -8.47 -10.20
C VAL A 18 -15.36 -7.63 -10.82
N THR A 19 -14.10 -7.90 -10.49
CA THR A 19 -12.95 -7.22 -11.09
C THR A 19 -12.93 -7.39 -12.61
N LEU A 20 -13.12 -8.63 -13.10
CA LEU A 20 -13.15 -8.91 -14.54
C LEU A 20 -14.30 -8.17 -15.22
N PHE A 21 -15.49 -8.21 -14.63
CA PHE A 21 -16.67 -7.52 -15.14
C PHE A 21 -16.42 -6.00 -15.31
N PHE A 22 -15.86 -5.34 -14.30
CA PHE A 22 -15.57 -3.91 -14.37
C PHE A 22 -14.46 -3.58 -15.38
N TRP A 23 -13.48 -4.47 -15.59
CA TRP A 23 -12.50 -4.30 -16.66
C TRP A 23 -13.13 -4.41 -18.05
N CYS A 24 -14.01 -5.39 -18.27
CA CYS A 24 -14.75 -5.50 -19.52
C CYS A 24 -15.61 -4.24 -19.77
N LEU A 25 -16.29 -3.75 -18.73
CA LEU A 25 -17.08 -2.52 -18.80
C LEU A 25 -16.21 -1.30 -19.12
N PHE A 26 -15.04 -1.18 -18.49
CA PHE A 26 -14.07 -0.12 -18.75
C PHE A 26 -13.62 -0.12 -20.22
N VAL A 27 -13.19 -1.28 -20.74
CA VAL A 27 -12.77 -1.43 -22.14
C VAL A 27 -13.91 -1.10 -23.09
N TYR A 28 -15.11 -1.62 -22.83
CA TYR A 28 -16.31 -1.34 -23.62
C TYR A 28 -16.58 0.16 -23.75
N TRP A 29 -16.56 0.91 -22.64
CA TRP A 29 -16.77 2.35 -22.68
C TRP A 29 -15.64 3.10 -23.39
N TRP A 30 -14.38 2.70 -23.20
CA TRP A 30 -13.25 3.33 -23.89
C TRP A 30 -13.30 3.13 -25.39
N LEU A 31 -13.72 1.96 -25.87
CA LEU A 31 -13.94 1.71 -27.30
C LEU A 31 -15.03 2.61 -27.89
N ARG A 32 -15.97 3.09 -27.07
CA ARG A 32 -17.01 4.04 -27.49
C ARG A 32 -16.52 5.49 -27.47
N VAL A 33 -15.69 5.85 -26.48
CA VAL A 33 -15.20 7.22 -26.29
C VAL A 33 -14.07 7.57 -27.25
N ILE A 34 -13.11 6.67 -27.51
CA ILE A 34 -11.95 6.95 -28.36
C ILE A 34 -12.35 7.48 -29.75
N PRO A 35 -13.29 6.85 -30.49
CA PRO A 35 -13.65 7.32 -31.83
C PRO A 35 -14.38 8.67 -31.83
N GLN A 36 -14.98 9.07 -30.71
CA GLN A 36 -15.74 10.31 -30.56
C GLN A 36 -14.87 11.47 -30.06
N THR A 37 -13.62 11.19 -29.69
CA THR A 37 -12.72 12.17 -29.07
C THR A 37 -11.94 12.92 -30.14
N SER A 38 -12.01 14.25 -30.15
CA SER A 38 -11.19 15.05 -31.05
C SER A 38 -9.74 15.16 -30.55
N ALA A 39 -8.80 15.45 -31.45
CA ALA A 39 -7.40 15.69 -31.07
C ALA A 39 -7.25 16.83 -30.05
N ARG A 40 -8.12 17.85 -30.13
CA ARG A 40 -8.15 18.96 -29.17
C ARG A 40 -8.54 18.48 -27.77
N ASP A 41 -9.57 17.64 -27.68
CA ASP A 41 -10.04 17.10 -26.39
C ASP A 41 -8.98 16.20 -25.76
N ALA A 42 -8.31 15.37 -26.57
CA ALA A 42 -7.21 14.53 -26.11
C ALA A 42 -6.04 15.35 -25.57
N VAL A 43 -5.62 16.40 -26.28
CA VAL A 43 -4.58 17.33 -25.80
C VAL A 43 -5.00 18.02 -24.52
N GLY A 44 -6.25 18.50 -24.45
CA GLY A 44 -6.80 19.12 -23.23
C GLY A 44 -6.75 18.18 -22.02
N ALA A 45 -7.15 16.92 -22.20
CA ALA A 45 -7.08 15.90 -21.16
C ALA A 45 -5.63 15.61 -20.73
N ILE A 46 -4.71 15.47 -21.67
CA ILE A 46 -3.28 15.24 -21.38
C ILE A 46 -2.69 16.41 -20.59
N VAL A 47 -2.96 17.66 -21.01
CA VAL A 47 -2.50 18.86 -20.31
C VAL A 47 -3.07 18.90 -18.89
N LEU A 48 -4.35 18.62 -18.72
CA LEU A 48 -4.99 18.59 -17.40
C LEU A 48 -4.35 17.53 -16.49
N ILE A 49 -4.10 16.32 -17.02
CA ILE A 49 -3.43 15.24 -16.29
C ILE A 49 -2.02 15.67 -15.89
N ALA A 50 -1.24 16.23 -16.82
CA ALA A 50 0.12 16.69 -16.57
C ALA A 50 0.16 17.79 -15.49
N LEU A 51 -0.72 18.78 -15.58
CA LEU A 51 -0.85 19.84 -14.58
C LEU A 51 -1.27 19.29 -13.21
N THR A 52 -2.17 18.32 -13.16
CA THR A 52 -2.59 17.67 -11.92
C THR A 52 -1.43 16.91 -11.27
N ILE A 53 -0.67 16.15 -12.05
CA ILE A 53 0.53 15.44 -11.56
C ILE A 53 1.56 16.43 -11.03
N LEU A 54 1.83 17.51 -11.78
CA LEU A 54 2.76 18.54 -11.37
C LEU A 54 2.32 19.21 -10.07
N ALA A 55 1.07 19.66 -9.99
CA ALA A 55 0.52 20.34 -8.83
C ALA A 55 0.54 19.43 -7.58
N THR A 56 0.11 18.17 -7.71
CA THR A 56 0.12 17.21 -6.60
C THR A 56 1.53 16.85 -6.15
N THR A 57 2.48 16.73 -7.08
CA THR A 57 3.89 16.50 -6.76
C THR A 57 4.48 17.67 -5.99
N VAL A 58 4.30 18.90 -6.48
CA VAL A 58 4.79 20.11 -5.81
C VAL A 58 4.17 20.24 -4.42
N LEU A 59 2.86 20.07 -4.31
CA LEU A 59 2.16 20.13 -3.03
C LEU A 59 2.69 19.07 -2.05
N THR A 60 2.92 17.85 -2.53
CA THR A 60 3.48 16.76 -1.72
C THR A 60 4.88 17.10 -1.25
N LEU A 61 5.75 17.63 -2.13
CA LEU A 61 7.10 18.02 -1.76
C LEU A 61 7.11 19.16 -0.73
N VAL A 62 6.25 20.17 -0.90
CA VAL A 62 6.07 21.26 0.08
C VAL A 62 5.61 20.69 1.42
N TRP A 63 4.62 19.81 1.40
CA TRP A 63 4.09 19.16 2.59
C TRP A 63 5.14 18.30 3.31
N VAL A 64 5.94 17.52 2.57
CA VAL A 64 7.05 16.73 3.13
C VAL A 64 8.07 17.66 3.78
N ARG A 65 8.53 18.70 3.08
CA ARG A 65 9.49 19.67 3.62
C ARG A 65 8.96 20.35 4.89
N TYR A 66 7.68 20.71 4.90
CA TYR A 66 7.03 21.29 6.07
C TYR A 66 7.03 20.33 7.27
N ASN A 67 6.66 19.06 7.05
CA ASN A 67 6.63 18.05 8.12
C ASN A 67 8.03 17.74 8.65
N VAL A 68 9.04 17.63 7.77
CA VAL A 68 10.43 17.45 8.18
C VAL A 68 10.92 18.66 8.99
N ALA A 69 10.54 19.88 8.59
CA ALA A 69 10.89 21.09 9.34
C ALA A 69 10.24 21.09 10.73
N ILE A 70 8.98 20.68 10.85
CA ILE A 70 8.32 20.50 12.16
C ILE A 70 9.09 19.49 13.00
N PHE A 71 9.40 18.32 12.44
CA PHE A 71 10.09 17.25 13.17
C PHE A 71 11.47 17.72 13.64
N ARG A 72 12.24 18.41 12.79
CA ARG A 72 13.54 18.99 13.17
C ARG A 72 13.43 20.01 14.30
N ARG A 73 12.34 20.79 14.35
CA ARG A 73 12.13 21.82 15.39
C ARG A 73 11.57 21.23 16.69
N LYS A 74 10.65 20.28 16.62
CA LYS A 74 9.90 19.77 17.79
C LYS A 74 10.37 18.41 18.30
N GLY A 75 11.14 17.68 17.49
CA GLY A 75 11.55 16.32 17.77
C GLY A 75 10.40 15.29 17.68
N PRO A 76 10.60 14.08 18.21
CA PRO A 76 9.57 13.04 18.28
C PRO A 76 8.32 13.52 19.04
N ARG A 77 7.13 13.07 18.60
CA ARG A 77 5.88 13.35 19.32
C ARG A 77 5.95 12.74 20.72
N LYS A 78 5.78 13.56 21.75
CA LYS A 78 5.71 13.14 23.16
C LYS A 78 4.23 13.05 23.57
N GLY A 79 3.84 12.00 24.30
CA GLY A 79 2.47 11.83 24.80
C GLY A 79 1.54 10.95 23.94
N LEU A 80 2.08 10.00 23.17
CA LEU A 80 1.23 8.95 22.60
C LEU A 80 0.73 8.03 23.73
N PRO A 81 -0.53 7.56 23.68
CA PRO A 81 -0.99 6.49 24.55
C PRO A 81 -0.04 5.29 24.44
N PRO A 82 0.26 4.58 25.55
CA PRO A 82 0.98 3.33 25.47
C PRO A 82 0.16 2.37 24.60
N VAL A 83 0.73 1.96 23.46
CA VAL A 83 0.14 0.93 22.61
C VAL A 83 0.57 -0.41 23.19
N SER A 84 -0.39 -1.27 23.48
CA SER A 84 -0.07 -2.64 23.89
C SER A 84 0.71 -3.34 22.77
N GLU A 85 1.86 -3.89 23.14
CA GLU A 85 2.71 -4.70 22.29
C GLU A 85 2.28 -6.18 22.31
N GLU A 86 1.19 -6.49 23.02
CA GLU A 86 0.57 -7.82 23.09
C GLU A 86 -0.42 -7.97 21.93
N CYS A 87 0.10 -8.05 20.71
CA CYS A 87 -0.68 -8.32 19.52
C CYS A 87 -0.26 -9.68 18.96
N ASP A 88 -1.00 -10.73 19.34
CA ASP A 88 -0.66 -12.11 18.96
C ASP A 88 -1.15 -12.47 17.53
N ALA A 89 -1.98 -11.62 16.92
CA ALA A 89 -2.55 -11.84 15.61
C ALA A 89 -2.67 -10.55 14.79
N ASP A 90 -2.49 -10.65 13.48
CA ASP A 90 -2.74 -9.53 12.58
C ASP A 90 -4.23 -9.29 12.32
N ARG A 91 -4.56 -8.24 11.56
CA ARG A 91 -5.95 -7.90 11.21
C ARG A 91 -6.69 -8.99 10.42
N LEU A 92 -5.98 -9.95 9.84
CA LEU A 92 -6.55 -11.09 9.12
C LEU A 92 -6.65 -12.33 10.02
N GLY A 93 -6.30 -12.23 11.30
CA GLY A 93 -6.29 -13.33 12.26
C GLY A 93 -5.04 -14.22 12.18
N ARG A 94 -4.03 -13.84 11.38
CA ARG A 94 -2.80 -14.64 11.25
C ARG A 94 -1.95 -14.47 12.50
N GLY A 95 -1.52 -15.58 13.08
CA GLY A 95 -0.65 -15.58 14.27
C GLY A 95 0.69 -14.89 13.98
N LEU A 96 1.15 -14.07 14.90
CA LEU A 96 2.40 -13.32 14.75
C LEU A 96 3.54 -13.99 15.52
N ASP A 97 4.64 -14.26 14.83
CA ASP A 97 5.90 -14.66 15.46
C ASP A 97 6.88 -13.51 15.40
N HIS A 98 7.43 -13.09 16.54
CA HIS A 98 8.45 -12.05 16.59
C HIS A 98 9.46 -12.29 17.71
N PRO A 99 10.73 -11.88 17.54
CA PRO A 99 11.79 -12.02 18.56
C PRO A 99 11.66 -10.97 19.69
N GLY A 100 10.44 -10.49 19.97
CA GLY A 100 10.17 -9.32 20.82
C GLY A 100 10.25 -7.97 20.08
N TYR A 101 9.34 -7.05 20.41
CA TYR A 101 9.20 -5.75 19.76
C TYR A 101 10.41 -4.83 19.92
N ASP A 102 11.11 -4.91 21.04
CA ASP A 102 12.33 -4.13 21.28
C ASP A 102 13.45 -4.45 20.28
N SER A 103 13.60 -5.73 19.92
CA SER A 103 14.56 -6.17 18.90
C SER A 103 14.19 -5.58 17.53
N LEU A 104 12.90 -5.58 17.20
CA LEU A 104 12.39 -5.04 15.93
C LEU A 104 12.55 -3.51 15.86
N LYS A 105 12.24 -2.77 16.94
CA LYS A 105 12.38 -1.30 17.01
C LYS A 105 13.81 -0.82 16.84
N ARG A 106 14.78 -1.59 17.34
CA ARG A 106 16.21 -1.27 17.24
C ARG A 106 16.82 -1.65 15.89
N SER A 107 16.13 -2.49 15.11
CA SER A 107 16.64 -2.92 13.81
C SER A 107 16.43 -1.86 12.72
N ARG A 108 17.40 -1.73 11.82
CA ARG A 108 17.29 -0.89 10.62
C ARG A 108 16.38 -1.49 9.55
N ALA A 109 16.20 -2.81 9.57
CA ALA A 109 15.37 -3.54 8.63
C ALA A 109 14.71 -4.74 9.33
N VAL A 110 13.49 -5.06 8.93
CA VAL A 110 12.76 -6.22 9.45
C VAL A 110 12.32 -7.06 8.26
N VAL A 111 12.69 -8.34 8.28
CA VAL A 111 12.23 -9.32 7.30
C VAL A 111 10.89 -9.86 7.78
N VAL A 112 9.90 -9.81 6.89
CA VAL A 112 8.54 -10.30 7.16
C VAL A 112 8.25 -11.42 6.18
N SER A 113 8.09 -12.64 6.69
CA SER A 113 7.63 -13.78 5.90
C SER A 113 6.23 -14.19 6.35
N CYS A 114 5.41 -14.60 5.38
CA CYS A 114 4.08 -15.16 5.63
C CYS A 114 4.09 -16.60 5.15
N GLU A 115 3.81 -17.54 6.05
CA GLU A 115 3.72 -18.96 5.76
C GLU A 115 2.37 -19.49 6.27
N GLY A 116 1.43 -19.70 5.34
CA GLY A 116 0.05 -20.07 5.68
C GLY A 116 -0.63 -19.04 6.59
N GLU A 117 -1.08 -19.51 7.75
CA GLU A 117 -1.79 -18.71 8.77
C GLU A 117 -0.86 -18.01 9.75
N ARG A 118 0.46 -18.01 9.49
CA ARG A 118 1.47 -17.46 10.40
C ARG A 118 2.34 -16.42 9.69
N LYS A 119 2.65 -15.34 10.41
CA LYS A 119 3.48 -14.24 9.93
C LYS A 119 4.64 -14.05 10.88
N SER A 120 5.85 -14.31 10.39
CA SER A 120 7.07 -14.22 11.19
C SER A 120 7.88 -12.97 10.84
N PHE A 121 8.27 -12.25 11.88
CA PHE A 121 9.16 -11.10 11.83
C PHE A 121 10.55 -11.52 12.31
N SER A 122 11.59 -11.17 11.57
CA SER A 122 12.97 -11.41 11.97
C SER A 122 13.85 -10.22 11.63
N VAL A 123 14.92 -10.06 12.40
CA VAL A 123 15.98 -9.09 12.08
C VAL A 123 16.93 -9.77 11.08
N PRO A 124 17.30 -9.13 9.95
CA PRO A 124 18.27 -9.68 9.03
C PRO A 124 19.57 -10.00 9.79
N ARG A 125 20.12 -11.21 9.61
CA ARG A 125 21.48 -11.50 10.08
C ARG A 125 22.42 -10.58 9.32
N SER A 126 23.22 -9.79 10.04
CA SER A 126 24.29 -8.98 9.43
C SER A 126 25.19 -9.91 8.64
N VAL A 127 25.30 -9.67 7.33
CA VAL A 127 26.33 -10.25 6.47
C VAL A 127 27.65 -9.55 6.74
#